data_AF-A0AAV4Y278-F1
#
_entry.id   AF-A0AAV4Y278-F1
#
_cell.length_a   1.000
_cell.length_b   1.000
_cell.length_c   1.000
_cell.angle_alpha   90.00
_cell.angle_beta   90.00
_cell.angle_gamma   90.00
#
_symmetry.space_group_name_H-M   'P 1'
#
loop_
_entity.id
_entity.type
_entity.pdbx_description
1 polymer ?
#
loop_
_entity_poly.entity_id
_entity_poly.type
_entity_poly.pdbx_seq_one_letter_code
_entity_poly.pdbx_strand_id
1 'polypeptide(L)'
;MDSEEFRKCGKELVDFIADYHETMRERPVLPDVQPGYMRGLLPDHAPENPEPWQDVVADIEKVIMPGMTHWNSPHFHAYFPTGSSYPAICADILGSALTCIGFTWKASPACTEMEMMMMDWLGKALQLPEHFLFESNGSGGGVIQGTASEATLVALLAARTRTLKLNKGSKLGDLVSYASDQSHSSVERAALLGAVEMKLLPSDDNLSLRGEALEKAIKEDREKGKKIPFLVVATLGTTNTCAFDNLVEIGQICEL
;
A
#
# COMPACT_ATOMS: atom_id res chain seq x y z
N MET A 1 13.43 -30.25 -9.31
CA MET A 1 12.94 -30.27 -7.92
C MET A 1 11.63 -31.03 -7.86
N ASP A 2 11.62 -32.17 -7.18
CA ASP A 2 10.41 -32.92 -6.80
C ASP A 2 9.99 -32.62 -5.34
N SER A 3 9.03 -33.38 -4.81
CA SER A 3 8.51 -33.16 -3.45
C SER A 3 9.49 -33.52 -2.32
N GLU A 4 10.40 -34.47 -2.54
CA GLU A 4 11.41 -34.84 -1.54
C GLU A 4 12.51 -33.78 -1.50
N GLU A 5 12.96 -33.35 -2.69
CA GLU A 5 13.89 -32.24 -2.84
C GLU A 5 13.31 -30.95 -2.25
N PHE A 6 12.04 -30.64 -2.52
CA PHE A 6 11.35 -29.48 -1.93
C PHE A 6 11.33 -29.53 -0.41
N ARG A 7 11.05 -30.69 0.20
CA ARG A 7 11.06 -30.82 1.67
C ARG A 7 12.43 -30.55 2.27
N LYS A 8 13.50 -30.97 1.58
CA LYS A 8 14.87 -30.69 2.01
C LYS A 8 15.18 -29.19 1.87
N CYS A 9 15.00 -28.65 0.67
CA CYS A 9 15.31 -27.25 0.34
C CYS A 9 14.47 -26.27 1.17
N GLY A 10 13.18 -26.56 1.38
CA GLY A 10 12.28 -25.73 2.17
C GLY A 10 12.68 -25.66 3.64
N LYS A 11 13.17 -26.75 4.23
CA LYS A 11 13.71 -26.73 5.61
C LYS A 11 14.98 -25.90 5.71
N GLU A 12 15.90 -26.07 4.76
CA GLU A 12 17.13 -25.26 4.69
C GLU A 12 16.82 -23.76 4.59
N LEU A 13 15.81 -23.38 3.80
CA LEU A 13 15.35 -21.98 3.71
C LEU A 13 14.70 -21.47 5.00
N VAL A 14 13.92 -22.32 5.70
CA VAL A 14 13.32 -21.93 6.99
C VAL A 14 14.41 -21.64 8.01
N ASP A 15 15.42 -22.50 8.10
CA ASP A 15 16.56 -22.31 9.00
C ASP A 15 17.33 -21.02 8.63
N PHE A 16 17.58 -20.80 7.33
CA PHE A 16 18.21 -19.57 6.84
C PHE A 16 17.45 -18.30 7.22
N ILE A 17 16.11 -18.28 7.04
CA ILE A 17 15.28 -17.12 7.37
C ILE A 17 15.31 -16.84 8.88
N ALA A 18 15.23 -17.89 9.70
CA ALA A 18 15.33 -17.76 11.15
C ALA A 18 16.70 -17.17 11.56
N ASP A 19 17.80 -17.74 11.06
CA ASP A 19 19.15 -17.27 11.33
C ASP A 19 19.34 -15.81 10.88
N TYR A 20 18.82 -15.45 9.71
CA TYR A 20 18.85 -14.08 9.18
C TYR A 20 18.13 -13.08 10.11
N HIS A 21 16.97 -13.45 10.64
CA HIS A 21 16.23 -12.61 11.59
C HIS A 21 16.91 -12.52 12.96
N GLU A 22 17.47 -13.62 13.47
CA GLU A 22 18.15 -13.66 14.77
C GLU A 22 19.44 -12.82 14.77
N THR A 23 20.19 -12.88 13.68
CA THR A 23 21.49 -12.20 13.53
C THR A 23 21.38 -10.81 12.90
N MET A 24 20.17 -10.34 12.56
CA MET A 24 19.97 -9.10 11.79
C MET A 24 20.61 -7.84 12.42
N ARG A 25 20.74 -7.80 13.74
CA ARG A 25 21.41 -6.72 14.49
C ARG A 25 22.88 -6.53 14.10
N GLU A 26 23.53 -7.60 13.67
CA GLU A 26 24.96 -7.63 13.37
C GLU A 26 25.26 -7.17 11.93
N ARG A 27 24.23 -7.07 11.08
CA ARG A 27 24.36 -6.68 9.67
C ARG A 27 24.35 -5.15 9.51
N PRO A 28 25.17 -4.59 8.60
CA PRO A 28 25.14 -3.16 8.30
C PRO A 28 23.78 -2.79 7.72
N VAL A 29 23.10 -1.78 8.25
CA VAL A 29 21.72 -1.45 7.85
C VAL A 29 21.62 -1.08 6.37
N LEU A 30 22.58 -0.29 5.87
CA LEU A 30 22.65 0.16 4.49
C LEU A 30 23.80 -0.56 3.76
N PRO A 31 23.61 -0.92 2.49
CA PRO A 31 24.64 -1.57 1.70
C PRO A 31 25.72 -0.58 1.24
N ASP A 32 26.95 -1.06 1.06
CA ASP A 32 28.08 -0.32 0.48
C ASP A 32 28.30 -0.75 -0.99
N VAL A 33 27.30 -0.48 -1.83
CA VAL A 33 27.31 -0.84 -3.26
C VAL A 33 26.89 0.34 -4.13
N GLN A 34 27.25 0.29 -5.41
CA GLN A 34 26.86 1.31 -6.40
C GLN A 34 25.76 0.80 -7.34
N PRO A 35 24.93 1.69 -7.92
CA PRO A 35 23.95 1.30 -8.93
C PRO A 35 24.61 0.49 -10.06
N GLY A 36 24.08 -0.71 -10.30
CA GLY A 36 24.62 -1.65 -11.31
C GLY A 36 25.60 -2.71 -10.80
N TYR A 37 25.97 -2.72 -9.51
CA TYR A 37 26.96 -3.66 -8.94
C TYR A 37 26.68 -5.14 -9.27
N MET A 38 25.42 -5.55 -9.26
CA MET A 38 25.00 -6.94 -9.43
C MET A 38 25.29 -7.49 -10.84
N ARG A 39 25.40 -6.62 -11.86
CA ARG A 39 25.68 -7.05 -13.24
C ARG A 39 27.03 -7.78 -13.36
N GLY A 40 28.02 -7.40 -12.55
CA GLY A 40 29.33 -8.06 -12.55
C GLY A 40 29.38 -9.36 -11.73
N LEU A 41 28.30 -9.72 -11.04
CA LEU A 41 28.21 -10.89 -10.16
C LEU A 41 27.40 -12.04 -10.76
N LEU A 42 26.62 -11.76 -11.80
CA LEU A 42 25.72 -12.72 -12.46
C LEU A 42 26.15 -12.97 -13.91
N PRO A 43 25.79 -14.12 -14.49
CA PRO A 43 25.95 -14.37 -15.92
C PRO A 43 25.12 -13.39 -16.77
N ASP A 44 25.59 -13.10 -18.00
CA ASP A 44 24.88 -12.22 -18.95
C ASP A 44 23.61 -12.86 -19.55
N HIS A 45 23.41 -14.17 -19.35
CA HIS A 45 22.28 -14.94 -19.87
C HIS A 45 21.79 -15.95 -18.84
N ALA A 46 20.50 -16.29 -18.92
CA ALA A 46 19.94 -17.37 -18.12
C ALA A 46 20.58 -18.73 -18.48
N PRO A 47 20.75 -19.65 -17.52
CA PRO A 47 21.33 -20.95 -17.79
C PRO A 47 20.41 -21.80 -18.68
N GLU A 48 20.97 -22.49 -19.67
CA GLU A 48 20.21 -23.41 -20.53
C GLU A 48 19.84 -24.73 -19.83
N ASN A 49 20.60 -25.08 -18.79
CA ASN A 49 20.42 -26.29 -18.01
C ASN A 49 20.17 -25.93 -16.54
N PRO A 50 19.44 -26.76 -15.78
CA PRO A 50 19.23 -26.53 -14.36
C PRO A 50 20.56 -26.44 -13.58
N GLU A 51 20.62 -25.50 -12.65
CA GLU A 51 21.71 -25.40 -11.69
C GLU A 51 21.35 -26.13 -10.37
N PRO A 52 22.34 -26.66 -9.65
CA PRO A 52 22.11 -27.20 -8.31
C PRO A 52 21.47 -26.15 -7.38
N TRP A 53 20.47 -26.56 -6.60
CA TRP A 53 19.79 -25.66 -5.65
C TRP A 53 20.76 -25.02 -4.65
N GLN A 54 21.80 -25.76 -4.25
CA GLN A 54 22.82 -25.27 -3.33
C GLN A 54 23.59 -24.07 -3.89
N ASP A 55 23.78 -24.01 -5.20
CA ASP A 55 24.46 -22.90 -5.85
C ASP A 55 23.57 -21.64 -5.83
N VAL A 56 22.26 -21.81 -6.04
CA VAL A 56 21.27 -20.72 -5.92
C VAL A 56 21.21 -20.16 -4.50
N VAL A 57 21.21 -21.03 -3.48
CA VAL A 57 21.23 -20.61 -2.07
C VAL A 57 22.54 -19.90 -1.72
N ALA A 58 23.67 -20.39 -2.22
CA ALA A 58 24.97 -19.75 -2.01
C ALA A 58 25.03 -18.33 -2.62
N ASP A 59 24.35 -18.11 -3.74
CA ASP A 59 24.25 -16.79 -4.36
C ASP A 59 23.42 -15.79 -3.54
N ILE A 60 22.55 -16.23 -2.62
CA ILE A 60 21.83 -15.31 -1.73
C ILE A 60 22.82 -14.50 -0.88
N GLU A 61 23.74 -15.16 -0.18
CA GLU A 61 24.72 -14.47 0.67
C GLU A 61 25.80 -13.75 -0.16
N LYS A 62 26.16 -14.29 -1.34
CA LYS A 62 27.23 -13.73 -2.18
C LYS A 62 26.78 -12.55 -3.03
N VAL A 63 25.58 -12.59 -3.58
CA VAL A 63 25.10 -11.66 -4.61
C VAL A 63 23.99 -10.75 -4.08
N ILE A 64 23.05 -11.29 -3.31
CA ILE A 64 21.86 -10.54 -2.86
C ILE A 64 22.16 -9.76 -1.59
N MET A 65 22.64 -10.43 -0.54
CA MET A 65 22.84 -9.83 0.79
C MET A 65 23.73 -8.58 0.80
N PRO A 66 24.82 -8.47 0.01
CA PRO A 66 25.66 -7.26 0.01
C PRO A 66 24.95 -5.99 -0.45
N GLY A 67 23.87 -6.12 -1.23
CA GLY A 67 23.07 -4.97 -1.69
C GLY A 67 21.73 -4.82 -0.98
N MET A 68 21.47 -5.59 0.07
CA MET A 68 20.24 -5.47 0.86
C MET A 68 20.33 -4.26 1.79
N THR A 69 19.29 -3.42 1.76
CA THR A 69 18.96 -2.57 2.90
C THR A 69 18.16 -3.41 3.89
N HIS A 70 18.64 -3.55 5.12
CA HIS A 70 18.02 -4.43 6.12
C HIS A 70 16.89 -3.71 6.88
N TRP A 71 15.72 -3.62 6.25
CA TRP A 71 14.53 -2.90 6.76
C TRP A 71 14.06 -3.33 8.15
N ASN A 72 14.23 -4.61 8.50
CA ASN A 72 13.80 -5.14 9.80
C ASN A 72 14.89 -5.01 10.88
N SER A 73 16.06 -4.45 10.54
CA SER A 73 17.12 -4.22 11.53
C SER A 73 16.59 -3.25 12.59
N PRO A 74 16.83 -3.49 13.89
CA PRO A 74 16.43 -2.55 14.94
C PRO A 74 17.20 -1.22 14.89
N HIS A 75 18.19 -1.11 14.01
CA HIS A 75 18.93 0.11 13.72
C HIS A 75 18.42 0.83 12.45
N PHE A 76 17.39 0.30 11.77
CA PHE A 76 16.75 0.95 10.64
C PHE A 76 15.69 1.94 11.12
N HIS A 77 15.93 3.22 10.89
CA HIS A 77 15.04 4.32 11.31
C HIS A 77 14.64 5.24 10.15
N ALA A 78 14.74 4.76 8.90
CA ALA A 78 14.29 5.48 7.72
C ALA A 78 12.83 5.15 7.40
N TYR A 79 12.12 6.09 6.76
CA TYR A 79 10.74 5.93 6.31
C TYR A 79 9.78 5.46 7.43
N PHE A 80 8.80 4.61 7.07
CA PHE A 80 7.96 3.86 7.99
C PHE A 80 8.34 2.37 7.99
N PRO A 81 8.05 1.64 9.07
CA PRO A 81 8.31 0.20 9.13
C PRO A 81 7.51 -0.55 8.07
N THR A 82 8.10 -1.63 7.55
CA THR A 82 7.40 -2.60 6.71
C THR A 82 7.06 -3.84 7.54
N GLY A 83 5.90 -4.44 7.30
CA GLY A 83 5.45 -5.60 8.07
C GLY A 83 6.26 -6.86 7.74
N SER A 84 6.83 -7.51 8.76
CA SER A 84 7.45 -8.83 8.61
C SER A 84 7.24 -9.65 9.89
N SER A 85 6.70 -10.85 9.76
CA SER A 85 6.47 -11.75 10.89
C SER A 85 6.47 -13.20 10.44
N TYR A 86 6.89 -14.12 11.30
CA TYR A 86 6.86 -15.55 10.99
C TYR A 86 5.45 -16.07 10.61
N PRO A 87 4.35 -15.66 11.26
CA PRO A 87 3.01 -16.04 10.81
C PRO A 87 2.70 -15.61 9.38
N ALA A 88 3.09 -14.39 8.98
CA ALA A 88 2.88 -13.90 7.62
C ALA A 88 3.71 -14.71 6.60
N ILE A 89 4.98 -15.00 6.91
CA ILE A 89 5.85 -15.84 6.06
C ILE A 89 5.24 -17.24 5.87
N CYS A 90 4.75 -17.87 6.95
CA CYS A 90 4.07 -19.16 6.86
C CYS A 90 2.79 -19.09 6.01
N ALA A 91 2.01 -18.02 6.16
CA ALA A 91 0.81 -17.81 5.35
C ALA A 91 1.15 -17.63 3.87
N ASP A 92 2.21 -16.91 3.53
CA ASP A 92 2.68 -16.73 2.14
C ASP A 92 3.18 -18.05 1.52
N ILE A 93 3.88 -18.89 2.29
CA ILE A 93 4.27 -20.24 1.84
C ILE A 93 3.02 -21.06 1.51
N LEU A 94 2.01 -21.03 2.40
CA LEU A 94 0.75 -21.75 2.18
C LEU A 94 -0.03 -21.18 0.99
N GLY A 95 -0.15 -19.87 0.87
CA GLY A 95 -0.83 -19.19 -0.24
C GLY A 95 -0.17 -19.52 -1.58
N SER A 96 1.17 -19.52 -1.61
CA SER A 96 1.95 -19.92 -2.79
C SER A 96 1.72 -21.39 -3.13
N ALA A 97 1.67 -22.30 -2.14
CA ALA A 97 1.42 -23.72 -2.39
C ALA A 97 -0.01 -23.99 -2.91
N LEU A 98 -1.00 -23.28 -2.39
CA LEU A 98 -2.40 -23.45 -2.79
C LEU A 98 -2.74 -22.79 -4.13
N THR A 99 -1.94 -21.80 -4.58
CA THR A 99 -2.03 -21.07 -5.85
C THR A 99 -3.46 -20.97 -6.40
N CYS A 100 -4.22 -19.99 -5.91
CA CYS A 100 -5.56 -19.71 -6.46
C CYS A 100 -5.62 -18.29 -7.02
N ILE A 101 -6.35 -18.12 -8.14
CA ILE A 101 -6.59 -16.80 -8.74
C ILE A 101 -8.06 -16.43 -8.49
N GLY A 102 -8.29 -15.67 -7.42
CA GLY A 102 -9.61 -15.31 -6.91
C GLY A 102 -10.33 -14.18 -7.68
N PHE A 103 -10.26 -14.13 -9.00
CA PHE A 103 -10.86 -13.05 -9.80
C PHE A 103 -12.41 -13.07 -9.84
N THR A 104 -13.01 -14.19 -9.43
CA THR A 104 -14.45 -14.31 -9.12
C THR A 104 -14.63 -15.28 -7.96
N TRP A 105 -15.76 -15.19 -7.26
CA TRP A 105 -16.11 -16.12 -6.18
C TRP A 105 -16.02 -17.59 -6.63
N LYS A 106 -16.47 -17.92 -7.85
CA LYS A 106 -16.45 -19.30 -8.37
C LYS A 106 -15.03 -19.83 -8.62
N ALA A 107 -14.06 -18.94 -8.88
CA ALA A 107 -12.68 -19.33 -9.11
C ALA A 107 -11.99 -19.84 -7.85
N SER A 108 -12.33 -19.29 -6.68
CA SER A 108 -11.91 -19.81 -5.37
C SER A 108 -12.77 -19.19 -4.26
N PRO A 109 -13.85 -19.87 -3.81
CA PRO A 109 -14.72 -19.32 -2.77
C PRO A 109 -13.98 -19.00 -1.48
N ALA A 110 -13.06 -19.89 -1.05
CA ALA A 110 -12.27 -19.67 0.15
C ALA A 110 -11.39 -18.42 0.07
N CYS A 111 -10.87 -18.07 -1.12
CA CYS A 111 -10.08 -16.85 -1.32
C CYS A 111 -10.92 -15.60 -1.04
N THR A 112 -12.15 -15.54 -1.55
CA THR A 112 -13.04 -14.38 -1.37
C THR A 112 -13.61 -14.33 0.05
N GLU A 113 -14.16 -15.43 0.54
CA GLU A 113 -14.85 -15.47 1.85
C GLU A 113 -13.88 -15.22 3.01
N MET A 114 -12.65 -15.75 2.93
CA MET A 114 -11.63 -15.52 3.96
C MET A 114 -11.22 -14.06 4.03
N GLU A 115 -11.02 -13.40 2.88
CA GLU A 115 -10.71 -11.97 2.83
C GLU A 115 -11.83 -11.14 3.49
N MET A 116 -13.09 -11.42 3.14
CA MET A 116 -14.24 -10.72 3.72
C MET A 116 -14.26 -10.84 5.25
N MET A 117 -14.05 -12.04 5.78
CA MET A 117 -14.00 -12.27 7.23
C MET A 117 -12.83 -11.56 7.91
N MET A 118 -11.64 -11.60 7.32
CA MET A 118 -10.45 -10.94 7.89
C MET A 118 -10.59 -9.42 7.89
N MET A 119 -11.20 -8.86 6.84
CA MET A 119 -11.47 -7.43 6.76
C MET A 119 -12.50 -6.98 7.82
N ASP A 120 -13.52 -7.78 8.10
CA ASP A 120 -14.45 -7.51 9.20
C ASP A 120 -13.75 -7.58 10.56
N TRP A 121 -12.88 -8.58 10.78
CA TRP A 121 -12.10 -8.68 12.02
C TRP A 121 -11.19 -7.47 12.22
N LEU A 122 -10.50 -7.03 11.17
CA LEU A 122 -9.65 -5.83 11.22
C LEU A 122 -10.48 -4.56 11.46
N GLY A 123 -11.62 -4.41 10.78
CA GLY A 123 -12.53 -3.28 10.97
C GLY A 123 -13.02 -3.19 12.42
N LYS A 124 -13.38 -4.33 13.03
CA LYS A 124 -13.74 -4.41 14.45
C LYS A 124 -12.59 -4.09 15.39
N ALA A 125 -11.39 -4.60 15.10
CA ALA A 125 -10.20 -4.32 15.90
C ALA A 125 -9.84 -2.82 15.91
N LEU A 126 -10.07 -2.14 14.78
CA LEU A 126 -9.92 -0.70 14.62
C LEU A 126 -11.13 0.11 15.11
N GLN A 127 -12.20 -0.55 15.55
CA GLN A 127 -13.47 0.08 15.96
C GLN A 127 -14.06 0.98 14.87
N LEU A 128 -13.97 0.56 13.60
CA LEU A 128 -14.60 1.27 12.51
C LEU A 128 -16.13 1.24 12.66
N PRO A 129 -16.84 2.28 12.18
CA PRO A 129 -18.30 2.26 12.11
C PRO A 129 -18.84 1.02 11.37
N GLU A 130 -19.96 0.47 11.84
CA GLU A 130 -20.53 -0.79 11.34
C GLU A 130 -20.77 -0.79 9.83
N HIS A 131 -21.06 0.37 9.23
CA HIS A 131 -21.30 0.49 7.78
C HIS A 131 -20.06 0.22 6.91
N PHE A 132 -18.87 0.02 7.50
CA PHE A 132 -17.68 -0.46 6.79
C PHE A 132 -17.53 -1.99 6.81
N LEU A 133 -18.36 -2.71 7.57
CA LEU A 133 -18.28 -4.17 7.76
C LEU A 133 -19.26 -4.90 6.83
N PHE A 134 -18.84 -6.06 6.30
CA PHE A 134 -19.66 -6.95 5.49
C PHE A 134 -20.83 -7.55 6.27
N GLU A 135 -20.63 -7.90 7.54
CA GLU A 135 -21.68 -8.48 8.38
C GLU A 135 -22.83 -7.51 8.70
N SER A 136 -22.64 -6.21 8.48
CA SER A 136 -23.66 -5.21 8.71
C SER A 136 -24.78 -5.35 7.66
N ASN A 137 -26.00 -4.91 8.00
CA ASN A 137 -27.09 -4.78 7.01
C ASN A 137 -26.85 -3.62 6.01
N GLY A 138 -25.65 -3.04 5.97
CA GLY A 138 -25.25 -1.97 5.06
C GLY A 138 -24.73 -2.49 3.73
N SER A 139 -24.30 -1.55 2.88
CA SER A 139 -23.72 -1.83 1.56
C SER A 139 -22.19 -1.73 1.53
N GLY A 140 -21.55 -1.70 2.70
CA GLY A 140 -20.10 -1.56 2.82
C GLY A 140 -19.36 -2.89 2.87
N GLY A 141 -18.06 -2.81 3.11
CA GLY A 141 -17.15 -3.95 3.19
C GLY A 141 -15.71 -3.51 2.96
N GLY A 142 -14.77 -4.37 3.36
CA GLY A 142 -13.34 -4.17 3.14
C GLY A 142 -12.79 -5.02 1.99
N VAL A 143 -11.64 -4.63 1.44
CA VAL A 143 -10.94 -5.38 0.40
C VAL A 143 -9.44 -5.19 0.57
N ILE A 144 -8.64 -6.22 0.31
CA ILE A 144 -7.18 -6.11 0.32
C ILE A 144 -6.73 -5.47 -1.00
N GLN A 145 -5.88 -4.45 -0.90
CA GLN A 145 -5.23 -3.80 -2.04
C GLN A 145 -3.73 -4.05 -1.97
N GLY A 146 -3.03 -3.97 -3.10
CA GLY A 146 -1.57 -4.15 -3.14
C GLY A 146 -0.82 -3.08 -2.35
N THR A 147 -1.29 -1.84 -2.40
CA THR A 147 -0.71 -0.69 -1.69
C THR A 147 -1.76 0.36 -1.31
N ALA A 148 -1.42 1.22 -0.34
CA ALA A 148 -2.23 2.41 -0.04
C ALA A 148 -2.32 3.38 -1.25
N SER A 149 -1.30 3.39 -2.12
CA SER A 149 -1.30 4.18 -3.36
C SER A 149 -2.39 3.72 -4.33
N GLU A 150 -2.53 2.41 -4.51
CA GLU A 150 -3.60 1.83 -5.32
C GLU A 150 -4.97 2.08 -4.69
N ALA A 151 -5.11 1.93 -3.37
CA ALA A 151 -6.36 2.22 -2.66
C ALA A 151 -6.82 3.68 -2.86
N THR A 152 -5.89 4.65 -2.79
CA THR A 152 -6.18 6.06 -3.08
C THR A 152 -6.65 6.27 -4.51
N LEU A 153 -5.99 5.61 -5.49
CA LEU A 153 -6.41 5.67 -6.89
C LEU A 153 -7.81 5.07 -7.09
N VAL A 154 -8.10 3.91 -6.50
CA VAL A 154 -9.42 3.27 -6.57
C VAL A 154 -10.51 4.19 -6.01
N ALA A 155 -10.28 4.78 -4.83
CA ALA A 155 -11.21 5.73 -4.22
C ALA A 155 -11.45 6.97 -5.11
N LEU A 156 -10.38 7.52 -5.71
CA LEU A 156 -10.46 8.64 -6.63
C LEU A 156 -11.27 8.30 -7.88
N LEU A 157 -11.00 7.15 -8.51
CA LEU A 157 -11.72 6.72 -9.71
C LEU A 157 -13.20 6.47 -9.42
N ALA A 158 -13.54 5.93 -8.23
CA ALA A 158 -14.90 5.75 -7.78
C ALA A 158 -15.62 7.09 -7.58
N ALA A 159 -15.01 8.02 -6.83
CA ALA A 159 -15.55 9.36 -6.59
C ALA A 159 -15.76 10.14 -7.90
N ARG A 160 -14.75 10.14 -8.78
CA ARG A 160 -14.80 10.75 -10.11
C ARG A 160 -15.96 10.22 -10.94
N THR A 161 -16.10 8.89 -11.00
CA THR A 161 -17.16 8.23 -11.78
C THR A 161 -18.54 8.56 -11.22
N ARG A 162 -18.70 8.57 -9.90
CA ARG A 162 -19.95 8.97 -9.24
C ARG A 162 -20.30 10.42 -9.57
N THR A 163 -19.35 11.34 -9.44
CA THR A 163 -19.58 12.78 -9.66
C THR A 163 -19.96 13.10 -11.11
N LEU A 164 -19.31 12.47 -12.10
CA LEU A 164 -19.68 12.65 -13.51
C LEU A 164 -21.08 12.09 -13.84
N LYS A 165 -21.50 11.01 -13.18
CA LYS A 165 -22.85 10.47 -13.35
C LYS A 165 -23.92 11.41 -12.79
N LEU A 166 -23.64 12.07 -11.66
CA LEU A 166 -24.53 13.03 -11.02
C LEU A 166 -24.57 14.38 -11.76
N ASN A 167 -23.43 14.82 -12.31
CA ASN A 167 -23.28 16.08 -13.04
C ASN A 167 -23.18 15.82 -14.54
N LYS A 168 -24.30 15.44 -15.16
CA LYS A 168 -24.34 15.12 -16.60
C LYS A 168 -23.88 16.32 -17.43
N GLY A 169 -22.91 16.09 -18.31
CA GLY A 169 -22.34 17.11 -19.19
C GLY A 169 -21.03 17.72 -18.69
N SER A 170 -20.66 17.49 -17.42
CA SER A 170 -19.34 17.86 -16.90
C SER A 170 -18.24 17.00 -17.50
N LYS A 171 -17.06 17.60 -17.63
CA LYS A 171 -15.82 16.99 -18.13
C LYS A 171 -14.86 16.74 -16.99
N LEU A 172 -13.86 15.90 -17.23
CA LEU A 172 -12.79 15.63 -16.25
C LEU A 172 -12.08 16.92 -15.79
N GLY A 173 -11.84 17.86 -16.70
CA GLY A 173 -11.20 19.14 -16.39
C GLY A 173 -12.05 20.09 -15.53
N ASP A 174 -13.34 19.79 -15.33
CA ASP A 174 -14.20 20.56 -14.43
C ASP A 174 -14.05 20.09 -12.97
N LEU A 175 -13.49 18.90 -12.74
CA LEU A 175 -13.36 18.30 -11.41
C LEU A 175 -12.09 18.79 -10.69
N VAL A 176 -12.20 19.00 -9.38
CA VAL A 176 -11.06 19.32 -8.51
C VAL A 176 -11.11 18.49 -7.22
N SER A 177 -9.94 17.98 -6.83
CA SER A 177 -9.71 17.22 -5.61
C SER A 177 -8.73 17.95 -4.69
N TYR A 178 -8.76 17.63 -3.40
CA TYR A 178 -7.97 18.31 -2.38
C TYR A 178 -7.24 17.32 -1.47
N ALA A 179 -6.09 17.74 -0.98
CA ALA A 179 -5.35 17.06 0.08
C ALA A 179 -4.51 18.07 0.85
N SER A 180 -3.94 17.66 1.99
CA SER A 180 -2.96 18.44 2.73
C SER A 180 -1.67 18.64 1.92
N ASP A 181 -0.97 19.76 2.09
CA ASP A 181 0.40 19.96 1.60
C ASP A 181 1.43 19.01 2.24
N GLN A 182 1.02 18.28 3.28
CA GLN A 182 1.78 17.19 3.91
C GLN A 182 1.38 15.79 3.42
N SER A 183 0.44 15.70 2.49
CA SER A 183 -0.05 14.41 1.99
C SER A 183 1.05 13.62 1.25
N HIS A 184 0.93 12.30 1.25
CA HIS A 184 1.87 11.46 0.53
C HIS A 184 1.74 11.64 -1.00
N SER A 185 2.86 11.59 -1.71
CA SER A 185 2.94 11.75 -3.18
C SER A 185 2.01 10.83 -3.99
N SER A 186 1.51 9.75 -3.40
CA SER A 186 0.50 8.87 -4.02
C SER A 186 -0.79 9.59 -4.37
N VAL A 187 -1.14 10.65 -3.63
CA VAL A 187 -2.36 11.43 -3.85
C VAL A 187 -2.26 12.24 -5.15
N GLU A 188 -1.13 12.91 -5.37
CA GLU A 188 -0.83 13.59 -6.64
C GLU A 188 -0.73 12.59 -7.80
N ARG A 189 -0.08 11.43 -7.59
CA ARG A 189 -0.02 10.35 -8.59
C ARG A 189 -1.41 9.84 -8.96
N ALA A 190 -2.30 9.68 -7.97
CA ALA A 190 -3.67 9.24 -8.20
C ALA A 190 -4.45 10.27 -9.04
N ALA A 191 -4.28 11.57 -8.76
CA ALA A 191 -4.91 12.63 -9.53
C ALA A 191 -4.39 12.72 -10.97
N LEU A 192 -3.06 12.58 -11.15
CA LEU A 192 -2.42 12.51 -12.46
C LEU A 192 -2.99 11.36 -13.30
N LEU A 193 -3.02 10.14 -12.75
CA LEU A 193 -3.57 8.97 -13.43
C LEU A 193 -5.10 9.05 -13.60
N GLY A 194 -5.78 9.73 -12.68
CA GLY A 194 -7.20 10.03 -12.73
C GLY A 194 -7.58 11.11 -13.76
N ALA A 195 -6.59 11.84 -14.30
CA ALA A 195 -6.74 12.98 -15.18
C ALA A 195 -7.66 14.08 -14.61
N VAL A 196 -7.48 14.39 -13.33
CA VAL A 196 -8.24 15.42 -12.59
C VAL A 196 -7.29 16.39 -11.92
N GLU A 197 -7.78 17.59 -11.62
CA GLU A 197 -7.01 18.58 -10.88
C GLU A 197 -6.91 18.19 -9.40
N MET A 198 -5.73 18.36 -8.81
CA MET A 198 -5.47 18.20 -7.38
C MET A 198 -4.87 19.48 -6.83
N LYS A 199 -5.41 19.95 -5.71
CA LYS A 199 -4.88 21.10 -4.97
C LYS A 199 -4.41 20.66 -3.60
N LEU A 200 -3.13 20.91 -3.33
CA LEU A 200 -2.57 20.79 -2.00
C LEU A 200 -2.91 22.05 -1.21
N LEU A 201 -3.56 21.86 -0.07
CA LEU A 201 -4.04 22.92 0.80
C LEU A 201 -3.07 23.14 1.96
N PRO A 202 -2.86 24.39 2.39
CA PRO A 202 -1.94 24.68 3.48
C PRO A 202 -2.42 24.02 4.78
N SER A 203 -1.47 23.40 5.47
CA SER A 203 -1.69 22.89 6.83
C SER A 203 -1.47 23.98 7.89
N ASP A 204 -1.98 23.74 9.11
CA ASP A 204 -1.78 24.63 10.26
C ASP A 204 -0.39 24.45 10.91
N ASP A 205 -0.14 25.12 12.03
CA ASP A 205 1.12 25.03 12.78
C ASP A 205 1.44 23.62 13.30
N ASN A 206 0.44 22.73 13.39
CA ASN A 206 0.61 21.32 13.73
C ASN A 206 0.75 20.44 12.49
N LEU A 207 0.91 21.04 11.30
CA LEU A 207 1.00 20.36 10.02
C LEU A 207 -0.27 19.55 9.70
N SER A 208 -1.43 20.00 10.22
CA SER A 208 -2.75 19.40 10.05
C SER A 208 -3.59 20.19 9.04
N LEU A 209 -4.23 19.52 8.09
CA LEU A 209 -5.28 20.15 7.28
C LEU A 209 -6.51 20.42 8.14
N ARG A 210 -6.97 21.68 8.10
CA ARG A 210 -8.11 22.18 8.88
C ARG A 210 -9.31 22.45 8.01
N GLY A 211 -10.50 22.38 8.61
CA GLY A 211 -11.75 22.59 7.91
C GLY A 211 -11.85 23.97 7.25
N GLU A 212 -11.38 25.02 7.92
CA GLU A 212 -11.41 26.39 7.38
C GLU A 212 -10.67 26.51 6.03
N ALA A 213 -9.47 25.91 5.93
CA ALA A 213 -8.68 25.94 4.71
C ALA A 213 -9.39 25.18 3.57
N LEU A 214 -9.98 24.03 3.89
CA LEU A 214 -10.76 23.23 2.93
C LEU A 214 -12.02 23.97 2.47
N GLU A 215 -12.81 24.50 3.39
CA GLU A 215 -14.05 25.21 3.08
C GLU A 215 -13.79 26.44 2.20
N LYS A 216 -12.74 27.20 2.52
CA LYS A 216 -12.31 28.34 1.71
C LYS A 216 -11.94 27.92 0.29
N ALA A 217 -11.13 26.87 0.13
CA ALA A 217 -10.73 26.38 -1.19
C ALA A 217 -11.95 25.93 -2.02
N ILE A 218 -12.86 25.16 -1.40
CA ILE A 218 -14.10 24.71 -2.03
C ILE A 218 -14.96 25.89 -2.50
N LYS A 219 -15.14 26.93 -1.66
CA LYS A 219 -15.91 28.13 -2.02
C LYS A 219 -15.28 28.85 -3.21
N GLU A 220 -13.98 29.09 -3.16
CA GLU A 220 -13.25 29.78 -4.24
C GLU A 220 -13.33 29.01 -5.56
N ASP A 221 -13.22 27.68 -5.53
CA ASP A 221 -13.27 26.84 -6.72
C ASP A 221 -14.68 26.73 -7.32
N ARG A 222 -15.71 26.68 -6.48
CA ARG A 222 -17.11 26.74 -6.94
C ARG A 222 -17.44 28.09 -7.57
N GLU A 223 -17.04 29.20 -6.93
CA GLU A 223 -17.43 30.55 -7.35
C GLU A 223 -16.59 31.09 -8.52
N LYS A 224 -15.26 31.01 -8.41
CA LYS A 224 -14.33 31.64 -9.37
C LYS A 224 -13.88 30.67 -10.45
N GLY A 225 -13.59 29.43 -10.06
CA GLY A 225 -13.09 28.39 -10.96
C GLY A 225 -14.16 27.70 -11.78
N LYS A 226 -15.44 27.83 -11.38
CA LYS A 226 -16.55 26.99 -11.86
C LYS A 226 -16.20 25.50 -11.84
N LYS A 227 -15.41 25.09 -10.83
CA LYS A 227 -14.96 23.73 -10.62
C LYS A 227 -15.98 22.96 -9.79
N ILE A 228 -15.88 21.65 -9.87
CA ILE A 228 -16.71 20.70 -9.12
C ILE A 228 -15.78 19.96 -8.14
N PRO A 229 -15.74 20.41 -6.87
CA PRO A 229 -15.17 19.64 -5.76
C PRO A 229 -15.74 18.23 -5.76
N PHE A 230 -14.88 17.20 -5.75
CA PHE A 230 -15.36 15.81 -5.83
C PHE A 230 -14.68 14.82 -4.88
N LEU A 231 -13.51 15.14 -4.35
CA LEU A 231 -12.76 14.27 -3.45
C LEU A 231 -11.87 15.10 -2.53
N VAL A 232 -11.80 14.70 -1.26
CA VAL A 232 -10.79 15.17 -0.30
C VAL A 232 -10.07 13.95 0.25
N VAL A 233 -8.73 13.99 0.30
CA VAL A 233 -7.92 12.97 0.95
C VAL A 233 -7.36 13.54 2.25
N ALA A 234 -7.91 13.10 3.38
CA ALA A 234 -7.39 13.40 4.71
C ALA A 234 -6.34 12.34 5.11
N THR A 235 -5.20 12.78 5.62
CA THR A 235 -4.07 11.93 6.01
C THR A 235 -3.99 11.83 7.52
N LEU A 236 -3.97 10.60 8.04
CA LEU A 236 -3.76 10.31 9.46
C LEU A 236 -2.38 9.66 9.62
N GLY A 237 -1.38 10.44 10.03
CA GLY A 237 0.02 10.02 10.04
C GLY A 237 0.75 10.40 8.74
N THR A 238 1.02 11.69 8.53
CA THR A 238 1.78 12.18 7.36
C THR A 238 3.21 11.62 7.34
N THR A 239 3.79 11.45 6.15
CA THR A 239 5.13 10.85 6.00
C THR A 239 6.23 11.71 6.63
N ASN A 240 6.09 13.04 6.58
CA ASN A 240 7.13 13.95 7.04
C ASN A 240 7.29 13.94 8.57
N THR A 241 6.18 14.03 9.30
CA THR A 241 6.17 14.31 10.75
C THR A 241 5.14 13.50 11.53
N CYS A 242 4.43 12.57 10.88
CA CYS A 242 3.33 11.83 11.48
C CYS A 242 2.22 12.75 12.02
N ALA A 243 1.94 13.85 11.32
CA ALA A 243 0.83 14.75 11.63
C ALA A 243 -0.51 14.14 11.23
N PHE A 244 -1.61 14.66 11.78
CA PHE A 244 -2.96 14.16 11.56
C PHE A 244 -3.87 15.29 11.10
N ASP A 245 -4.45 15.15 9.91
CA ASP A 245 -5.50 16.06 9.44
C ASP A 245 -6.74 15.97 10.34
N ASN A 246 -7.45 17.08 10.52
CA ASN A 246 -8.62 17.10 11.41
C ASN A 246 -9.84 16.47 10.73
N LEU A 247 -10.00 15.16 10.93
CA LEU A 247 -11.05 14.37 10.28
C LEU A 247 -12.48 14.82 10.67
N VAL A 248 -12.68 15.33 11.88
CA VAL A 248 -14.01 15.81 12.34
C VAL A 248 -14.43 17.05 11.57
N GLU A 249 -13.54 18.03 11.44
CA GLU A 249 -13.80 19.26 10.68
C GLU A 249 -13.97 18.96 9.18
N ILE A 250 -13.06 18.16 8.61
CA ILE A 250 -13.09 17.80 7.19
C ILE A 250 -14.36 17.00 6.84
N GLY A 251 -14.73 16.03 7.68
CA GLY A 251 -15.91 15.20 7.48
C GLY A 251 -17.19 16.02 7.36
N GLN A 252 -17.39 16.98 8.26
CA GLN A 252 -18.57 17.87 8.22
C GLN A 252 -18.64 18.68 6.92
N ILE A 253 -17.51 19.11 6.37
CA ILE A 253 -17.47 19.88 5.12
C ILE A 253 -17.74 18.97 3.91
N CYS A 254 -17.25 17.74 3.92
CA CYS A 254 -17.48 16.77 2.84
C CYS A 254 -18.94 16.30 2.72
N GLU A 255 -19.75 16.48 3.77
CA GLU A 255 -21.19 16.19 3.75
C GLU A 255 -22.03 17.29 3.06
N LEU A 256 -21.46 18.50 2.84
CA LEU A 256 -22.14 19.69 2.29
C LEU A 256 -22.09 19.84 0.75
#